data_AF-A0A4Y7QS95-F1
#
_entry.id   AF-A0A4Y7QS95-F1
#
_cell.length_a   1.000
_cell.length_b   1.000
_cell.length_c   1.000
_cell.angle_alpha   90.00
_cell.angle_beta   90.00
_cell.angle_gamma   90.00
#
_symmetry.space_group_name_H-M   'P 1'
#
loop_
_entity.id
_entity.type
_entity.pdbx_description
1 polymer ?
#
loop_
_entity_poly.entity_id
_entity_poly.type
_entity_poly.pdbx_seq_one_letter_code
_entity_poly.pdbx_strand_id
1 'polypeptide(L)'
;MNKISQYNYITVKELIFIHAYVTGEEISDRQALQILNQLAPEEIPGTIKQSRRYCIRENGEELFEYYRKKQPKLFDKQKLYTYEELKHRAEYYCSAYLMIHP
;
A
#
# COMPACT_ATOMS: atom_id res chain seq x y z
N MET A 1 9.62 -25.69 11.84
CA MET A 1 9.61 -24.34 11.24
C MET A 1 8.21 -24.04 10.77
N ASN A 2 7.46 -23.24 11.53
CA ASN A 2 6.10 -22.86 11.17
C ASN A 2 6.19 -21.90 9.99
N LYS A 3 5.91 -22.39 8.77
CA LYS A 3 5.65 -21.53 7.61
C LYS A 3 4.31 -20.84 7.86
N ILE A 4 4.31 -19.81 8.70
CA ILE A 4 3.23 -18.81 8.64
C ILE A 4 3.42 -18.19 7.27
N SER A 5 2.60 -18.63 6.31
CA SER A 5 2.50 -18.01 5.00
C SER A 5 2.22 -16.54 5.23
N GLN A 6 3.25 -15.71 5.09
CA GLN A 6 3.19 -14.25 5.22
C GLN A 6 2.47 -13.70 3.98
N TYR A 7 1.21 -14.07 3.80
CA TYR A 7 0.38 -13.31 2.89
C TYR A 7 0.27 -11.91 3.46
N ASN A 8 1.03 -10.99 2.87
CA ASN A 8 0.82 -9.58 3.10
C ASN A 8 -0.49 -9.22 2.43
N TYR A 9 -1.40 -8.67 3.23
CA TYR A 9 -2.69 -8.20 2.77
C TYR A 9 -2.67 -6.68 2.74
N ILE A 10 -3.35 -6.11 1.76
CA ILE A 10 -3.58 -4.68 1.67
C ILE A 10 -5.07 -4.41 1.44
N THR A 11 -5.58 -3.39 2.10
CA THR A 11 -6.90 -2.83 1.85
C THR A 11 -6.81 -1.68 0.85
N VAL A 12 -7.92 -1.33 0.21
CA VAL A 12 -7.98 -0.15 -0.67
C VAL A 12 -7.52 1.12 0.07
N LYS A 13 -7.89 1.26 1.34
CA LYS A 13 -7.52 2.41 2.18
C LYS A 13 -6.01 2.50 2.42
N GLU A 14 -5.37 1.39 2.79
CA GLU A 14 -3.91 1.34 2.96
C GLU A 14 -3.18 1.68 1.65
N LEU A 15 -3.71 1.24 0.50
CA LEU A 15 -3.11 1.60 -0.78
C LEU A 15 -3.23 3.11 -1.08
N ILE A 16 -4.40 3.72 -0.80
CA ILE A 16 -4.59 5.17 -0.97
C ILE A 16 -3.57 5.93 -0.11
N PHE A 17 -3.33 5.47 1.11
CA PHE A 17 -2.34 6.05 2.02
C PHE A 17 -0.91 5.93 1.51
N ILE A 18 -0.53 4.74 1.00
CA ILE A 18 0.78 4.55 0.36
C ILE A 18 0.91 5.47 -0.85
N HIS A 19 -0.15 5.58 -1.66
CA HIS A 19 -0.15 6.45 -2.82
C HIS A 19 0.09 7.91 -2.43
N ALA A 20 -0.72 8.44 -1.50
CA ALA A 20 -0.61 9.81 -1.02
C ALA A 20 0.74 10.12 -0.39
N TYR A 21 1.31 9.19 0.38
CA TYR A 21 2.65 9.34 0.93
C TYR A 21 3.72 9.42 -0.17
N VAL A 22 3.61 8.57 -1.20
CA VAL A 22 4.62 8.47 -2.26
C VAL A 22 4.52 9.63 -3.27
N THR A 23 3.31 10.00 -3.68
CA THR A 23 3.07 10.97 -4.75
C THR A 23 2.70 12.37 -4.25
N GLY A 24 2.24 12.49 -3.01
CA GLY A 24 1.63 13.70 -2.48
C GLY A 24 0.19 13.94 -2.95
N GLU A 25 -0.40 12.98 -3.67
CA GLU A 25 -1.74 13.11 -4.25
C GLU A 25 -2.71 12.08 -3.67
N GLU A 26 -3.94 12.48 -3.39
CA GLU A 26 -5.00 11.54 -3.02
C GLU A 26 -5.63 10.94 -4.28
N ILE A 27 -5.95 9.64 -4.22
CA ILE A 27 -6.64 8.93 -5.29
C ILE A 27 -7.94 8.31 -4.78
N SER A 28 -8.91 8.20 -5.67
CA SER A 28 -10.18 7.54 -5.38
C SER A 28 -10.03 6.02 -5.19
N ASP A 29 -11.00 5.40 -4.50
CA ASP A 29 -11.16 3.94 -4.45
C ASP A 29 -11.02 3.26 -5.81
N ARG A 30 -11.59 3.86 -6.86
CA ARG A 30 -11.58 3.29 -8.21
C ARG A 30 -10.17 3.27 -8.78
N GLN A 31 -9.40 4.35 -8.60
CA GLN A 31 -8.00 4.41 -9.03
C GLN A 31 -7.13 3.45 -8.22
N ALA A 32 -7.37 3.35 -6.92
CA ALA A 32 -6.66 2.40 -6.08
C ALA A 32 -6.91 0.94 -6.51
N LEU A 33 -8.17 0.59 -6.81
CA LEU A 33 -8.51 -0.73 -7.35
C LEU A 33 -7.89 -0.98 -8.73
N GLN A 34 -7.77 0.03 -9.58
CA GLN A 34 -7.07 -0.12 -10.86
C GLN A 34 -5.59 -0.44 -10.68
N ILE A 35 -4.91 0.21 -9.73
CA ILE A 35 -3.51 -0.08 -9.39
C ILE A 35 -3.40 -1.52 -8.87
N LEU A 36 -4.28 -1.91 -7.94
CA LEU A 36 -4.30 -3.28 -7.44
C LEU A 36 -4.50 -4.27 -8.58
N ASN A 37 -5.50 -4.10 -9.44
CA ASN A 37 -5.76 -5.02 -10.55
C ASN A 37 -4.57 -5.17 -11.52
N GLN A 38 -3.72 -4.16 -11.68
CA GLN A 38 -2.49 -4.26 -12.49
C GLN A 38 -1.46 -5.24 -11.90
N LEU A 39 -1.49 -5.45 -10.58
CA LEU A 39 -0.61 -6.36 -9.86
C LEU A 39 -1.20 -7.77 -9.71
N ALA A 40 -2.36 -8.03 -10.35
CA ALA A 40 -3.07 -9.31 -10.29
C ALA A 40 -3.18 -9.94 -8.87
N PRO A 41 -3.65 -9.18 -7.86
CA PRO A 41 -3.82 -9.66 -6.51
C PRO A 41 -4.98 -10.64 -6.44
N GLU A 42 -4.91 -11.52 -5.45
CA GLU A 42 -6.05 -12.37 -5.09
C GLU A 42 -6.96 -11.60 -4.13
N GLU A 43 -8.21 -11.34 -4.52
CA GLU A 43 -9.20 -10.69 -3.66
C GLU A 43 -9.74 -11.67 -2.63
N ILE A 44 -9.62 -11.32 -1.36
CA ILE A 44 -10.27 -12.00 -0.24
C ILE A 44 -11.54 -11.20 0.10
N PRO A 45 -12.73 -11.77 -0.17
CA PRO A 45 -13.98 -11.06 0.04
C PRO A 45 -14.19 -10.75 1.52
N GLY A 46 -14.52 -9.50 1.80
CA GLY A 46 -15.00 -9.02 3.09
C GLY A 46 -16.51 -8.80 3.06
N THR A 47 -17.14 -8.78 4.24
CA THR A 47 -18.58 -8.49 4.39
C THR A 47 -18.98 -7.10 3.90
N ILE A 48 -18.05 -6.13 3.87
CA ILE A 48 -18.25 -4.79 3.33
C ILE A 48 -17.08 -4.43 2.42
N LYS A 49 -17.28 -3.50 1.47
CA LYS A 49 -16.26 -3.12 0.47
C LYS A 49 -14.92 -2.70 1.11
N GLN A 50 -14.97 -1.99 2.25
CA GLN A 50 -13.79 -1.54 2.98
C GLN A 50 -13.06 -2.66 3.73
N SER A 51 -13.74 -3.77 4.04
CA SER A 51 -13.13 -4.93 4.70
C SER A 51 -12.56 -5.95 3.71
N ARG A 52 -12.69 -5.70 2.40
CA ARG A 52 -12.02 -6.49 1.37
C ARG A 52 -10.51 -6.34 1.50
N ARG A 53 -9.82 -7.47 1.43
CA ARG A 53 -8.37 -7.55 1.50
C ARG A 53 -7.87 -8.09 0.17
N TYR A 54 -6.75 -7.56 -0.28
CA TYR A 54 -6.08 -7.98 -1.50
C TYR A 54 -4.77 -8.62 -1.10
N CYS A 55 -4.60 -9.89 -1.43
CA CYS A 55 -3.34 -10.59 -1.26
C CYS A 55 -2.36 -10.08 -2.31
N ILE A 56 -1.31 -9.42 -1.85
CA ILE A 56 -0.23 -8.94 -2.73
C ILE A 56 0.81 -10.05 -2.88
N ARG A 57 1.24 -10.26 -4.13
CA ARG A 57 2.25 -11.27 -4.48
C ARG A 57 3.60 -10.89 -3.88
N GLU A 58 4.45 -11.90 -3.71
CA GLU A 58 5.85 -11.71 -3.28
C GLU A 58 5.97 -10.82 -2.03
N ASN A 59 5.06 -10.99 -1.06
CA ASN A 59 5.02 -10.19 0.17
C ASN A 59 4.95 -8.67 -0.05
N GLY A 60 4.42 -8.22 -1.19
CA GLY A 60 4.30 -6.80 -1.53
C GLY A 60 5.48 -6.20 -2.27
N GLU A 61 6.47 -7.00 -2.69
CA GLU A 61 7.61 -6.53 -3.49
C GLU A 61 7.17 -5.91 -4.82
N GLU A 62 6.19 -6.49 -5.51
CA GLU A 62 5.66 -5.91 -6.76
C GLU A 62 5.07 -4.50 -6.54
N LEU A 63 4.35 -4.32 -5.43
CA LEU A 63 3.76 -3.03 -5.07
C LEU A 63 4.85 -2.02 -4.65
N PHE A 64 5.84 -2.48 -3.91
CA PHE A 64 7.01 -1.69 -3.52
C PHE A 64 7.77 -1.20 -4.76
N GLU A 65 8.10 -2.10 -5.69
CA GLU A 65 8.82 -1.77 -6.92
C GLU A 65 8.00 -0.88 -7.86
N TYR A 66 6.68 -1.07 -7.92
CA TYR A 66 5.78 -0.16 -8.65
C TYR A 66 5.95 1.29 -8.17
N TYR A 67 5.93 1.53 -6.85
CA TYR A 67 6.06 2.87 -6.29
C TYR A 67 7.51 3.39 -6.32
N ARG A 68 8.49 2.51 -6.12
CA ARG A 68 9.92 2.85 -6.23
C ARG A 68 10.26 3.36 -7.62
N LYS A 69 9.74 2.72 -8.67
CA LYS A 69 9.91 3.16 -10.07
C LYS A 69 9.26 4.52 -10.33
N LYS A 70 8.13 4.81 -9.69
CA LYS A 70 7.45 6.11 -9.83
C LYS A 70 8.17 7.24 -9.12
N GLN A 71 8.72 7.00 -7.93
CA GLN A 71 9.33 8.03 -7.08
C GLN A 71 10.67 7.59 -6.50
N PRO A 72 11.68 7.28 -7.34
CA PRO A 72 12.95 6.71 -6.87
C PRO A 72 13.69 7.65 -5.91
N LYS A 73 13.67 8.95 -6.18
CA LYS A 73 14.29 9.98 -5.33
C LYS A 73 13.71 10.02 -3.91
N LEU A 74 12.40 9.78 -3.76
CA LEU A 74 11.76 9.73 -2.45
C LEU A 74 12.26 8.51 -1.68
N PHE A 75 12.30 7.34 -2.33
CA PHE A 75 12.76 6.10 -1.70
C PHE A 75 14.21 6.21 -1.24
N ASP A 76 15.08 6.79 -2.06
CA ASP A 76 16.48 7.03 -1.69
C ASP A 76 16.59 8.03 -0.52
N LYS A 77 15.84 9.14 -0.56
CA LYS A 77 15.84 10.17 0.49
C LYS A 77 15.33 9.63 1.83
N GLN A 78 14.26 8.83 1.80
CA GLN A 78 13.62 8.27 2.98
C GLN A 78 14.26 6.96 3.44
N LYS A 79 15.22 6.43 2.67
CA LYS A 79 15.90 5.15 2.90
C LYS A 79 14.89 4.00 3.04
N LEU A 80 13.98 3.90 2.07
CA LEU A 80 12.98 2.84 1.98
C LEU A 80 13.55 1.67 1.18
N TYR A 81 13.69 0.51 1.82
CA TYR A 81 14.27 -0.69 1.23
C TYR A 81 13.29 -1.85 1.13
N THR A 82 12.20 -1.81 1.90
CA THR A 82 11.20 -2.89 1.95
C THR A 82 9.77 -2.37 1.89
N TYR A 83 8.85 -3.25 1.50
CA TYR A 83 7.41 -2.97 1.53
C TYR A 83 6.92 -2.62 2.93
N GLU A 84 7.39 -3.31 3.97
CA GLU A 84 6.99 -3.06 5.36
C GLU A 84 7.38 -1.65 5.83
N GLU A 85 8.59 -1.19 5.48
CA GLU A 85 9.02 0.19 5.78
C GLU A 85 8.15 1.21 5.06
N LEU A 86 7.82 0.98 3.78
CA LEU A 86 6.94 1.83 3.01
C LEU A 86 5.55 1.91 3.66
N LYS A 87 4.97 0.76 4.02
CA LYS A 87 3.67 0.66 4.68
C LYS A 87 3.67 1.43 6.00
N HIS A 88 4.65 1.18 6.88
CA HIS A 88 4.76 1.84 8.17
C HIS A 88 4.90 3.37 8.03
N ARG A 89 5.65 3.86 7.03
CA ARG A 89 5.75 5.30 6.76
C ARG A 89 4.44 5.90 6.26
N ALA A 90 3.72 5.19 5.40
CA ALA A 90 2.42 5.64 4.90
C ALA A 90 1.36 5.71 6.02
N GLU A 91 1.35 4.73 6.93
CA GLU A 91 0.48 4.73 8.12
C GLU A 91 0.81 5.91 9.06
N TYR A 92 2.10 6.18 9.29
CA TYR A 92 2.53 7.33 10.07
C TYR A 92 2.14 8.66 9.40
N TYR A 93 2.35 8.78 8.09
CA TYR A 93 1.94 9.94 7.31
C TYR A 93 0.43 10.21 7.44
N CYS A 94 -0.39 9.16 7.37
CA CYS A 94 -1.84 9.31 7.42
C CYS A 94 -2.37 9.58 8.82
N SER A 95 -1.77 8.97 9.86
CA SER A 95 -2.13 9.32 11.24
C SER A 95 -1.81 10.77 11.56
N ALA A 96 -0.65 11.28 11.10
CA ALA A 96 -0.32 12.70 11.22
C ALA A 96 -1.27 13.59 10.39
N TYR A 97 -1.61 13.19 9.16
CA TYR A 97 -2.53 13.92 8.29
C TYR A 97 -3.94 14.02 8.90
N LEU A 98 -4.48 12.92 9.43
CA LEU A 98 -5.79 12.87 10.09
C LEU A 98 -5.82 13.63 11.41
N MET A 99 -4.68 13.79 12.11
CA MET A 99 -4.60 14.64 13.29
C MET A 99 -4.63 16.14 12.95
N ILE A 100 -4.21 16.52 11.74
CA ILE A 100 -4.15 17.91 11.27
C ILE A 100 -5.45 18.30 10.53
N HIS A 101 -6.09 17.34 9.85
CA HIS A 101 -7.32 17.52 9.08
C HIS A 101 -8.41 16.51 9.52
N PRO A 102 -9.12 16.78 10.63
CA PRO A 102 -10.17 15.91 11.16
C PRO A 102 -11.47 15.93 10.34
#